data_AF-A0A970SD88-F1
#
_entry.id   AF-A0A970SD88-F1
#
_cell.length_a   1.000
_cell.length_b   1.000
_cell.length_c   1.000
_cell.angle_alpha   90.00
_cell.angle_beta   90.00
_cell.angle_gamma   90.00
#
_symmetry.space_group_name_H-M   'P 1'
#
loop_
_entity.id
_entity.type
_entity.pdbx_description
1 polymer ?
#
loop_
_entity_poly.entity_id
_entity_poly.type
_entity_poly.pdbx_seq_one_letter_code
_entity_poly.pdbx_strand_id
1 'polypeptide(L)'
;MNRWTAISLCFFFSAVGALSCQSEIGDGCRYDVDCSPNGDRNCDNGQPGGYCLIITCSPGTCPSEASCVEFLTPSPDFSAEDEEVFTAAAPMYDALNPNRARTYCLQRCKKNSDCRGGYHCARDDELAQSLHASIAEYNAKGGVCVPGKSAPKDAEDADTDTDTDTGAPSPDNPSADDTGAP
;
A
#
# COMPACT_ATOMS: atom_id res chain seq x y z
N MET A 1 -25.56 -15.28 65.09
CA MET A 1 -26.38 -15.21 63.87
C MET A 1 -25.85 -14.04 63.05
N ASN A 2 -25.35 -14.34 61.85
CA ASN A 2 -24.12 -13.76 61.29
C ASN A 2 -24.38 -12.54 60.40
N ARG A 3 -23.59 -11.47 60.60
CA ARG A 3 -23.68 -10.18 59.86
C ARG A 3 -22.82 -10.14 58.58
N TRP A 4 -22.52 -11.29 57.98
CA TRP A 4 -21.43 -11.45 56.99
C TRP A 4 -21.87 -11.78 55.56
N THR A 5 -23.16 -11.70 55.22
CA THR A 5 -23.68 -12.14 53.91
C THR A 5 -24.22 -11.03 53.01
N ALA A 6 -24.09 -9.75 53.38
CA ALA A 6 -24.69 -8.64 52.62
C ALA A 6 -23.73 -7.88 51.68
N ILE A 7 -22.43 -8.21 51.67
CA ILE A 7 -21.42 -7.52 50.85
C ILE A 7 -20.79 -8.52 49.89
N SER A 8 -21.59 -9.16 49.03
CA SER A 8 -21.03 -10.13 48.06
C SER A 8 -21.75 -10.17 46.71
N LEU A 9 -22.61 -9.19 46.41
CA LEU A 9 -23.49 -9.27 45.24
C LEU A 9 -23.60 -7.99 44.40
N CYS A 10 -22.63 -7.07 44.50
CA CYS A 10 -22.57 -5.88 43.64
C CYS A 10 -21.24 -5.70 42.88
N PHE A 11 -20.34 -6.69 42.90
CA PHE A 11 -18.98 -6.54 42.33
C PHE A 11 -18.71 -7.45 41.12
N PHE A 12 -19.73 -7.85 40.36
CA PHE A 12 -19.53 -8.87 39.31
C PHE A 12 -20.20 -8.61 37.95
N PHE A 13 -20.56 -7.38 37.59
CA PHE A 13 -21.08 -7.09 36.24
C PHE A 13 -20.66 -5.70 35.74
N SER A 14 -19.35 -5.50 35.52
CA SER A 14 -18.85 -4.38 34.71
C SER A 14 -17.82 -4.89 33.70
N ALA A 15 -18.21 -5.90 32.93
CA ALA A 15 -17.52 -6.27 31.70
C ALA A 15 -18.22 -5.54 30.54
N VAL A 16 -17.98 -4.23 30.44
CA VAL A 16 -18.34 -3.46 29.25
C VAL A 16 -17.34 -3.86 28.17
N GLY A 17 -17.81 -4.60 27.17
CA GLY A 17 -17.00 -5.05 26.04
C GLY A 17 -16.43 -3.85 25.30
N ALA A 18 -15.11 -3.74 25.28
CA ALA A 18 -14.40 -2.92 24.32
C ALA A 18 -14.55 -3.59 22.94
N LEU A 19 -15.59 -3.22 22.21
CA LEU A 19 -15.59 -3.43 20.76
C LEU A 19 -14.48 -2.51 20.23
N SER A 20 -13.31 -3.07 19.95
CA SER A 20 -12.32 -2.36 19.15
C SER A 20 -12.97 -2.05 17.82
N CYS A 21 -13.18 -0.76 17.52
CA CYS A 21 -13.54 -0.36 16.17
C CYS A 21 -12.50 -0.97 15.24
N GLN A 22 -12.93 -1.88 14.36
CA GLN A 22 -12.06 -2.45 13.35
C GLN A 22 -11.74 -1.35 12.35
N SER A 23 -10.46 -1.14 12.06
CA SER A 23 -10.02 -0.12 11.10
C SER A 23 -10.62 -0.37 9.72
N GLU A 24 -10.95 0.71 9.01
CA GLU A 24 -11.59 0.71 7.70
C GLU A 24 -10.57 0.78 6.55
N ILE A 25 -11.01 0.48 5.32
CA ILE A 25 -10.16 0.69 4.14
C ILE A 25 -9.94 2.19 3.98
N GLY A 26 -8.68 2.59 3.87
CA GLY A 26 -8.26 3.99 3.78
C GLY A 26 -7.92 4.68 5.09
N ASP A 27 -8.05 3.98 6.22
CA ASP A 27 -7.50 4.44 7.49
C ASP A 27 -5.98 4.49 7.49
N GLY A 28 -5.43 5.36 8.32
CA GLY A 28 -3.99 5.45 8.55
C GLY A 28 -3.47 4.31 9.39
N CYS A 29 -2.22 3.92 9.14
CA CYS A 29 -1.60 2.79 9.81
C CYS A 29 -0.08 2.95 9.84
N ARG A 30 0.57 2.16 10.69
CA ARG A 30 2.03 1.97 10.67
C ARG A 30 2.41 0.50 10.47
N TYR A 31 1.55 -0.40 10.95
CA TYR A 31 1.75 -1.85 10.87
C TYR A 31 0.46 -2.55 10.42
N ASP A 32 0.57 -3.75 9.84
CA ASP A 32 -0.58 -4.55 9.39
C ASP A 32 -1.59 -4.82 10.52
N VAL A 33 -1.10 -4.99 11.75
CA VAL A 33 -1.95 -5.20 12.95
C VAL A 33 -2.84 -3.98 13.27
N ASP A 34 -2.47 -2.78 12.82
CA ASP A 34 -3.30 -1.58 12.97
C ASP A 34 -4.51 -1.63 12.03
N CYS A 35 -4.38 -2.29 10.88
CA CYS A 35 -5.46 -2.44 9.89
C CYS A 35 -6.35 -3.64 10.19
N SER A 36 -5.73 -4.76 10.54
CA SER A 36 -6.46 -5.93 11.04
C SER A 36 -5.57 -6.84 11.89
N PRO A 37 -5.95 -7.07 13.16
CA PRO A 37 -5.31 -8.10 13.98
C PRO A 37 -5.44 -9.52 13.42
N ASN A 38 -6.41 -9.76 12.53
CA ASN A 38 -6.65 -11.05 11.90
C ASN A 38 -5.91 -11.23 10.55
N GLY A 39 -5.24 -10.18 10.07
CA GLY A 39 -4.41 -10.22 8.86
C GLY A 39 -5.16 -10.20 7.53
N ASP A 40 -6.45 -9.84 7.51
CA ASP A 40 -7.22 -9.65 6.26
C ASP A 40 -6.94 -8.31 5.56
N ARG A 41 -6.21 -7.40 6.20
CA ARG A 41 -5.84 -6.08 5.66
C ARG A 41 -4.35 -5.83 5.88
N ASN A 42 -3.73 -5.12 4.93
CA ASN A 42 -2.32 -4.74 4.99
C ASN A 42 -2.19 -3.22 5.10
N CYS A 43 -1.14 -2.79 5.80
CA CYS A 43 -0.75 -1.40 5.88
C CYS A 43 0.22 -1.06 4.76
N ASP A 44 -0.23 -0.22 3.82
CA ASP A 44 0.64 0.36 2.80
C ASP A 44 1.34 1.61 3.36
N ASN A 45 2.57 1.42 3.83
CA ASN A 45 3.43 2.50 4.32
C ASN A 45 4.04 3.35 3.20
N GLY A 46 3.89 2.96 1.92
CA GLY A 46 4.29 3.80 0.79
C GLY A 46 3.34 4.98 0.55
N GLN A 47 2.20 4.98 1.24
CA GLN A 47 1.21 6.03 1.17
C GLN A 47 1.28 7.00 2.36
N PRO A 48 0.96 8.29 2.15
CA PRO A 48 0.99 9.32 3.17
C PRO A 48 0.15 8.99 4.42
N GLY A 49 0.79 8.90 5.57
CA GLY A 49 0.22 8.52 6.86
C GLY A 49 -0.22 7.05 6.95
N GLY A 50 0.32 6.18 6.07
CA GLY A 50 -0.08 4.80 5.87
C GLY A 50 -1.49 4.66 5.29
N TYR A 51 -1.80 3.53 4.67
CA TYR A 51 -3.14 3.26 4.14
C TYR A 51 -3.54 1.80 4.31
N CYS A 52 -4.62 1.54 5.05
CA CYS A 52 -5.18 0.19 5.16
C CYS A 52 -5.87 -0.22 3.86
N LEU A 53 -5.40 -1.32 3.27
CA LEU A 53 -5.95 -1.88 2.03
C LEU A 53 -6.02 -3.41 2.06
N ILE A 54 -6.62 -3.98 1.02
CA ILE A 54 -6.56 -5.43 0.73
C ILE A 54 -5.84 -5.60 -0.60
N ILE A 55 -4.77 -6.39 -0.60
CA ILE A 55 -4.03 -6.73 -1.82
C ILE A 55 -4.74 -7.87 -2.58
N THR A 56 -4.50 -7.97 -3.89
CA THR A 56 -4.95 -9.07 -4.75
C THR A 56 -6.48 -9.28 -4.79
N CYS A 57 -7.26 -8.20 -4.87
CA CYS A 57 -8.70 -8.30 -5.05
C CYS A 57 -9.10 -8.76 -6.46
N SER A 58 -10.32 -9.28 -6.57
CA SER A 58 -11.04 -9.44 -7.84
C SER A 58 -12.33 -8.62 -7.80
N PRO A 59 -12.95 -8.32 -8.96
CA PRO A 59 -14.23 -7.61 -8.99
C PRO A 59 -15.28 -8.31 -8.10
N GLY A 60 -15.93 -7.56 -7.21
CA GLY A 60 -16.92 -8.06 -6.26
C GLY A 60 -16.36 -8.67 -4.97
N THR A 61 -15.04 -8.75 -4.78
CA THR A 61 -14.45 -9.32 -3.55
C THR A 61 -14.11 -8.29 -2.48
N CYS A 62 -14.09 -7.00 -2.84
CA CYS A 62 -13.83 -5.95 -1.87
C CYS A 62 -15.02 -5.76 -0.91
N PRO A 63 -14.76 -5.33 0.34
CA PRO A 63 -15.83 -5.00 1.28
C PRO A 63 -16.63 -3.79 0.79
N SER A 64 -17.80 -3.54 1.38
CA SER A 64 -18.78 -2.59 0.85
C SER A 64 -18.26 -1.14 0.72
N GLU A 65 -17.30 -0.76 1.56
CA GLU A 65 -16.62 0.53 1.60
C GLU A 65 -15.55 0.71 0.51
N ALA A 66 -15.19 -0.35 -0.23
CA ALA A 66 -14.07 -0.34 -1.15
C ALA A 66 -14.42 -0.85 -2.56
N SER A 67 -13.63 -0.43 -3.54
CA SER A 67 -13.67 -0.94 -4.92
C SER A 67 -12.35 -1.59 -5.27
N CYS A 68 -12.41 -2.68 -6.04
CA CYS A 68 -11.21 -3.27 -6.60
C CYS A 68 -10.64 -2.38 -7.71
N VAL A 69 -9.37 -1.98 -7.55
CA VAL A 69 -8.62 -1.13 -8.49
C VAL A 69 -7.43 -1.91 -8.99
N GLU A 70 -7.24 -1.89 -10.31
CA GLU A 70 -6.14 -2.53 -10.99
C GLU A 70 -5.10 -1.48 -11.39
N PHE A 71 -3.87 -1.63 -10.89
CA PHE A 71 -2.72 -0.79 -11.25
C PHE A 71 -1.84 -1.58 -12.21
N LEU A 72 -1.60 -1.02 -13.40
CA LEU A 72 -0.75 -1.61 -14.40
C LEU A 72 0.70 -1.20 -14.09
N THR A 73 1.57 -2.17 -13.78
CA THR A 73 2.99 -1.87 -13.73
C THR A 73 3.49 -1.70 -15.17
N PRO A 74 4.05 -0.53 -15.56
CA PRO A 74 4.79 -0.45 -16.81
C PRO A 74 5.93 -1.48 -16.74
N SER A 75 6.14 -2.23 -17.81
CA SER A 75 7.26 -3.17 -17.87
C SER A 75 8.58 -2.40 -17.76
N PRO A 76 9.55 -2.84 -16.94
CA PRO A 76 10.91 -2.33 -17.05
C PRO A 76 11.40 -2.61 -18.48
N ASP A 77 12.05 -1.61 -19.09
CA ASP A 77 12.79 -1.65 -20.37
C ASP A 77 12.08 -1.28 -21.68
N PHE A 78 10.97 -0.55 -21.69
CA PHE A 78 10.53 0.11 -22.93
C PHE A 78 10.27 1.60 -22.74
N SER A 79 11.35 2.39 -22.73
CA SER A 79 11.28 3.80 -23.13
C SER A 79 10.80 3.82 -24.58
N ALA A 80 9.56 4.26 -24.80
CA ALA A 80 8.93 4.36 -26.09
C ALA A 80 9.59 5.45 -26.96
N GLU A 81 10.80 5.17 -27.45
CA GLU A 81 11.47 6.00 -28.44
C GLU A 81 11.16 5.51 -29.88
N ASP A 82 10.70 4.26 -30.06
CA ASP A 82 10.35 3.68 -31.36
C ASP A 82 8.88 3.20 -31.43
N GLU A 83 8.04 4.00 -32.08
CA GLU A 83 6.59 3.79 -32.29
C GLU A 83 6.28 2.50 -33.09
N GLU A 84 7.21 2.04 -33.94
CA GLU A 84 7.06 0.81 -34.74
C GLU A 84 7.15 -0.48 -33.92
N VAL A 85 7.97 -0.49 -32.86
CA VAL A 85 8.17 -1.69 -32.02
C VAL A 85 6.97 -1.93 -31.09
N PHE A 86 6.29 -0.85 -30.67
CA PHE A 86 5.09 -0.92 -29.85
C PHE A 86 3.97 -1.71 -30.55
N THR A 87 3.74 -1.47 -31.84
CA THR A 87 2.64 -2.10 -32.60
C THR A 87 2.85 -3.61 -32.81
N ALA A 88 4.11 -4.04 -32.99
CA ALA A 88 4.46 -5.45 -33.18
C ALA A 88 4.45 -6.24 -31.86
N ALA A 89 4.84 -5.61 -30.76
CA ALA A 89 4.91 -6.26 -29.46
C ALA A 89 3.58 -6.19 -28.68
N ALA A 90 2.69 -5.24 -28.97
CA ALA A 90 1.40 -5.06 -28.30
C ALA A 90 0.59 -6.36 -28.06
N PRO A 91 0.40 -7.26 -29.05
CA PRO A 91 -0.35 -8.50 -28.82
C PRO A 91 0.39 -9.50 -27.91
N MET A 92 1.73 -9.51 -27.89
CA MET A 92 2.51 -10.28 -26.92
C MET A 92 2.49 -9.62 -25.53
N TYR A 93 2.48 -8.29 -25.46
CA TYR A 93 2.33 -7.52 -24.23
C TYR A 93 0.98 -7.78 -23.56
N ASP A 94 -0.11 -7.82 -24.35
CA ASP A 94 -1.48 -8.10 -23.89
C ASP A 94 -1.66 -9.59 -23.48
N ALA A 95 -0.94 -10.51 -24.13
CA ALA A 95 -0.91 -11.92 -23.72
C ALA A 95 -0.14 -12.17 -22.40
N LEU A 96 0.81 -11.29 -22.04
CA LEU A 96 1.58 -11.34 -20.78
C LEU A 96 0.95 -10.48 -19.65
N ASN A 97 -0.20 -9.88 -19.92
CA ASN A 97 -0.93 -8.95 -19.05
C ASN A 97 -1.44 -9.51 -17.69
N PRO A 98 -1.74 -10.81 -17.47
CA PRO A 98 -2.35 -11.23 -16.21
C PRO A 98 -1.44 -11.16 -14.98
N ASN A 99 -0.11 -11.02 -15.16
CA ASN A 99 0.86 -11.02 -14.04
C ASN A 99 1.44 -9.63 -13.70
N ARG A 100 1.03 -8.57 -14.41
CA ARG A 100 1.53 -7.19 -14.20
C ARG A 100 0.54 -6.26 -13.51
N ALA A 101 -0.72 -6.66 -13.45
CA ALA A 101 -1.75 -5.90 -12.78
C ALA A 101 -1.71 -6.23 -11.28
N ARG A 102 -1.39 -5.22 -10.46
CA ARG A 102 -1.58 -5.34 -9.00
C ARG A 102 -2.95 -4.80 -8.66
N THR A 103 -3.77 -5.61 -8.02
CA THR A 103 -5.11 -5.21 -7.62
C THR A 103 -5.17 -4.88 -6.15
N TYR A 104 -5.88 -3.82 -5.79
CA TYR A 104 -6.07 -3.38 -4.41
C TYR A 104 -7.51 -2.94 -4.17
N CYS A 105 -8.05 -3.27 -2.99
CA CYS A 105 -9.28 -2.64 -2.52
C CYS A 105 -8.95 -1.25 -1.99
N LEU A 106 -9.41 -0.21 -2.68
CA LEU A 106 -9.28 1.18 -2.26
C LEU A 106 -10.64 1.75 -1.84
N GLN A 107 -10.64 2.66 -0.89
CA GLN A 107 -11.84 3.27 -0.33
C GLN A 107 -12.66 3.98 -1.41
N ARG A 108 -13.95 3.68 -1.48
CA ARG A 108 -14.90 4.33 -2.39
C ARG A 108 -15.16 5.77 -1.98
N CYS A 109 -15.34 6.63 -2.96
CA CYS A 109 -15.69 8.02 -2.74
C CYS A 109 -16.63 8.55 -3.84
N LYS A 110 -17.37 9.61 -3.53
CA LYS A 110 -18.16 10.39 -4.49
C LYS A 110 -17.57 11.79 -4.68
N LYS A 111 -16.90 12.31 -3.66
CA LYS A 111 -16.26 13.63 -3.60
C LYS A 111 -15.02 13.57 -2.71
N ASN A 112 -14.15 14.57 -2.83
CA ASN A 112 -12.88 14.60 -2.08
C ASN A 112 -13.05 14.56 -0.56
N SER A 113 -14.14 15.13 -0.02
CA SER A 113 -14.39 15.10 1.42
C SER A 113 -14.87 13.76 1.97
N ASP A 114 -15.09 12.76 1.11
CA ASP A 114 -15.27 11.38 1.54
C ASP A 114 -13.90 10.72 1.84
N CYS A 115 -12.81 11.31 1.36
CA CYS A 115 -11.45 10.83 1.60
C CYS A 115 -10.81 11.54 2.81
N ARG A 116 -9.85 10.85 3.44
CA ARG A 116 -9.02 11.40 4.51
C ARG A 116 -8.20 12.60 4.02
N GLY A 117 -7.79 13.48 4.93
CA GLY A 117 -6.90 14.61 4.61
C GLY A 117 -5.62 14.15 3.90
N GLY A 118 -5.22 14.87 2.85
CA GLY A 118 -4.11 14.47 1.98
C GLY A 118 -4.52 13.55 0.82
N TYR A 119 -5.77 13.11 0.77
CA TYR A 119 -6.32 12.29 -0.31
C TYR A 119 -7.42 13.03 -1.07
N HIS A 120 -7.67 12.62 -2.31
CA HIS A 120 -8.81 13.09 -3.10
C HIS A 120 -9.48 11.93 -3.82
N CYS A 121 -10.68 12.22 -4.32
CA CYS A 121 -11.49 11.22 -5.00
C CYS A 121 -11.17 11.18 -6.49
N ALA A 122 -10.39 10.18 -6.91
CA ALA A 122 -10.02 9.99 -8.31
C ALA A 122 -11.02 9.08 -9.04
N ARG A 123 -11.36 9.45 -10.27
CA ARG A 123 -12.25 8.69 -11.17
C ARG A 123 -11.44 7.98 -12.25
N ASP A 124 -12.08 7.10 -13.01
CA ASP A 124 -11.43 6.26 -14.03
C ASP A 124 -10.54 7.04 -15.01
N ASP A 125 -10.95 8.23 -15.44
CA ASP A 125 -10.19 9.07 -16.36
C ASP A 125 -8.88 9.58 -15.74
N GLU A 126 -8.94 10.03 -14.49
CA GLU A 126 -7.76 10.48 -13.75
C GLU A 126 -6.83 9.31 -13.40
N LEU A 127 -7.40 8.18 -12.94
CA LEU A 127 -6.65 6.97 -12.61
C LEU A 127 -5.88 6.44 -13.82
N ALA A 128 -6.52 6.40 -14.99
CA ALA A 128 -5.90 5.93 -16.22
C ALA A 128 -4.76 6.86 -16.67
N GLN A 129 -4.96 8.18 -16.58
CA GLN A 129 -4.00 9.17 -17.06
C GLN A 129 -2.81 9.38 -16.12
N SER A 130 -3.03 9.35 -14.80
CA SER A 130 -2.02 9.75 -13.82
C SER A 130 -1.36 8.57 -13.11
N LEU A 131 -2.08 7.45 -12.98
CA LEU A 131 -1.64 6.31 -12.15
C LEU A 131 -1.57 4.99 -12.93
N HIS A 132 -1.86 5.01 -14.24
CA HIS A 132 -1.98 3.81 -15.07
C HIS A 132 -2.87 2.74 -14.42
N ALA A 133 -4.00 3.17 -13.87
CA ALA A 133 -4.91 2.34 -13.10
C ALA A 133 -6.35 2.42 -13.61
N SER A 134 -7.16 1.41 -13.30
CA SER A 134 -8.59 1.41 -13.60
C SER A 134 -9.41 0.78 -12.48
N ILE A 135 -10.66 1.21 -12.29
CA ILE A 135 -11.56 0.56 -11.34
C ILE A 135 -12.12 -0.70 -12.00
N ALA A 136 -11.67 -1.87 -11.54
CA ALA A 136 -12.12 -3.18 -12.04
C ALA A 136 -13.45 -3.64 -11.41
N GLU A 137 -13.92 -2.96 -10.37
CA GLU A 137 -15.11 -3.30 -9.60
C GLU A 137 -16.42 -3.30 -10.42
N TYR A 138 -17.30 -4.28 -10.18
CA TYR A 138 -18.56 -4.37 -10.91
C TYR A 138 -19.50 -3.21 -10.55
N ASN A 139 -20.00 -2.52 -11.58
CA ASN A 139 -20.94 -1.41 -11.42
C ASN A 139 -20.42 -0.32 -10.47
N ALA A 140 -19.10 -0.08 -10.45
CA ALA A 140 -18.51 0.97 -9.66
C ALA A 140 -19.21 2.31 -9.92
N LYS A 141 -19.69 2.94 -8.84
CA LYS A 141 -20.26 4.28 -8.89
C LYS A 141 -19.40 5.21 -8.05
N GLY A 142 -18.83 6.22 -8.69
CA GLY A 142 -17.94 7.18 -8.04
C GLY A 142 -16.49 6.90 -8.38
N GLY A 143 -15.60 7.21 -7.45
CA GLY A 143 -14.17 7.02 -7.58
C GLY A 143 -13.59 6.26 -6.40
N VAL A 144 -12.26 6.29 -6.29
CA VAL A 144 -11.53 5.81 -5.12
C VAL A 144 -10.62 6.87 -4.53
N CYS A 145 -10.34 6.77 -3.23
CA CYS A 145 -9.43 7.68 -2.55
C CYS A 145 -7.98 7.35 -2.88
N VAL A 146 -7.27 8.31 -3.46
CA VAL A 146 -5.84 8.23 -3.79
C VAL A 146 -5.09 9.43 -3.19
N PRO A 147 -3.77 9.32 -2.98
CA PRO A 147 -2.97 10.44 -2.49
C PRO A 147 -3.12 11.67 -3.39
N GLY A 148 -3.33 12.82 -2.78
CA GLY A 148 -3.34 14.11 -3.46
C GLY A 148 -1.95 14.52 -3.91
N LYS A 149 -1.87 15.38 -4.93
CA LYS A 149 -0.60 15.94 -5.43
C LYS A 149 0.22 16.68 -4.37
N SER A 150 -0.46 17.16 -3.32
CA SER A 150 0.14 17.88 -2.18
C SER A 150 0.30 17.01 -0.94
N ALA A 151 0.03 15.70 -1.03
CA ALA A 151 0.23 14.82 0.12
C ALA A 151 1.73 14.81 0.46
N PRO A 152 2.11 14.91 1.75
CA PRO A 152 3.50 14.73 2.15
C PRO A 152 3.97 13.40 1.59
N LYS A 153 5.02 13.42 0.76
CA LYS A 153 5.77 12.19 0.50
C LYS A 153 6.39 11.85 1.84
N ASP A 154 5.86 10.85 2.53
CA ASP A 154 6.42 10.47 3.80
C ASP A 154 7.88 10.08 3.57
N ALA A 155 8.75 10.91 4.17
CA ALA A 155 10.18 10.83 4.31
C ALA A 155 10.84 9.54 3.77
N GLU A 156 11.20 9.54 2.48
CA GLU A 156 12.42 8.84 2.03
C GLU A 156 13.70 9.57 2.47
N ASP A 157 13.59 10.76 3.08
CA ASP A 157 14.73 11.52 3.61
C ASP A 157 14.85 11.40 5.14
N ALA A 158 15.15 10.20 5.63
CA ALA A 158 15.82 10.03 6.91
C ALA A 158 16.95 8.99 6.81
N ASP A 159 17.59 8.91 5.65
CA ASP A 159 18.99 8.53 5.57
C ASP A 159 19.77 9.77 5.12
N THR A 160 19.97 10.69 6.06
CA THR A 160 21.09 11.62 5.92
C THR A 160 22.33 10.77 6.19
N ASP A 161 22.79 10.09 5.13
CA ASP A 161 24.14 9.57 5.02
C ASP A 161 25.06 10.78 5.22
N THR A 162 25.34 11.05 6.48
CA THR A 162 26.40 11.96 6.88
C THR A 162 27.63 11.08 6.78
N ASP A 163 28.09 10.87 5.53
CA ASP A 163 29.42 10.40 5.21
C ASP A 163 30.40 11.37 5.88
N THR A 164 30.66 11.12 7.15
CA THR A 164 31.83 11.64 7.83
C THR A 164 32.95 10.74 7.36
N ASP A 165 33.51 11.12 6.21
CA ASP A 165 34.80 10.66 5.71
C ASP A 165 35.85 10.89 6.79
N THR A 166 35.95 9.92 7.69
CA THR A 166 37.11 9.70 8.52
C THR A 166 37.81 8.52 7.90
N GLY A 167 38.60 8.82 6.87
CA GLY A 167 39.46 7.88 6.18
C GLY A 167 40.13 6.90 7.14
N ALA A 168 39.59 5.69 7.18
CA ALA A 168 40.29 4.52 7.67
C ALA A 168 41.01 3.91 6.45
N PRO A 169 42.35 3.76 6.49
CA PRO A 169 43.06 3.09 5.40
C PRO A 169 42.60 1.64 5.31
N SER A 170 42.13 1.24 4.13
CA SER A 170 41.93 -0.15 3.74
C SER A 170 43.22 -0.94 3.97
N PRO A 171 43.16 -2.15 4.57
CA PRO A 171 44.30 -3.06 4.56
C PRO A 171 44.51 -3.56 3.13
N ASP A 172 45.67 -3.21 2.58
CA ASP A 172 46.18 -3.73 1.31
C ASP A 172 46.04 -5.26 1.26
N ASN A 173 45.37 -5.74 0.22
CA ASN A 173 45.29 -7.16 -0.11
C ASN A 173 46.41 -7.44 -1.13
N PRO A 174 47.52 -8.11 -0.76
CA PRO A 174 48.60 -8.36 -1.70
C PRO A 174 48.18 -9.43 -2.72
N SER A 175 48.03 -9.01 -3.98
CA SER A 175 47.97 -9.89 -5.14
C SER A 175 49.22 -10.76 -5.19
N ALA A 176 49.02 -12.09 -5.13
CA ALA A 176 50.04 -13.08 -5.41
C ALA A 176 50.05 -13.35 -6.93
N ASP A 177 50.90 -12.62 -7.65
CA ASP A 177 51.46 -13.06 -8.94
C ASP A 177 52.93 -13.44 -8.69
N ASP A 178 53.24 -14.73 -8.76
CA ASP A 178 54.62 -15.19 -8.95
C ASP A 178 54.66 -16.25 -10.05
N THR A 179 55.11 -15.78 -11.21
CA THR A 179 55.48 -16.59 -12.36
C THR A 179 57.00 -16.70 -12.39
N GLY A 180 57.57 -17.90 -12.22
CA GLY A 180 59.01 -18.07 -12.47
C GLY A 180 59.69 -19.39 -12.09
N ALA A 181 59.60 -20.38 -12.98
CA ALA A 181 60.69 -21.30 -13.43
C ALA A 181 61.31 -22.27 -12.37
N PRO A 182 62.20 -23.23 -12.74
CA PRO A 182 63.01 -23.40 -13.96
C PRO A 182 62.42 -24.28 -15.08
#